data_AF-A0A552QTN6-F1
#
_entry.id   AF-A0A552QTN6-F1
#
_cell.length_a   1.000
_cell.length_b   1.000
_cell.length_c   1.000
_cell.angle_alpha   90.00
_cell.angle_beta   90.00
_cell.angle_gamma   90.00
#
_symmetry.space_group_name_H-M   'P 1'
#
loop_
_entity.id
_entity.type
_entity.pdbx_description
1 polymer ?
#
loop_
_entity_poly.entity_id
_entity_poly.type
_entity_poly.pdbx_seq_one_letter_code
_entity_poly.pdbx_strand_id
1 'polypeptide(L)' 'MAERTGPAQAQHRAQEQAEVAYGRFIRHTQLCASCRQTGVDCEDAHDLKTAWREARDAAVTA' A
#
# COMPACT_ATOMS: atom_id res chain seq x y z
N MET A 1 0.20 -32.86 -4.23
CA MET A 1 1.48 -32.22 -3.85
C MET A 1 1.12 -30.98 -3.07
N ALA A 2 1.44 -30.92 -1.77
CA ALA A 2 1.19 -29.71 -1.00
C ALA A 2 2.17 -28.65 -1.52
N GLU A 3 1.68 -27.75 -2.37
CA GLU A 3 2.42 -26.57 -2.81
C GLU A 3 2.80 -25.80 -1.55
N ARG A 4 4.02 -26.04 -1.08
CA ARG A 4 4.69 -25.29 -0.03
C ARG A 4 4.91 -23.89 -0.59
N THR A 5 3.83 -23.13 -0.58
CA THR A 5 3.85 -21.68 -0.67
C THR A 5 4.55 -21.24 0.62
N GLY A 6 5.88 -21.32 0.61
CA GLY A 6 6.69 -21.09 1.80
C GLY A 6 6.56 -19.65 2.30
N PRO A 7 7.04 -19.36 3.52
CA PRO A 7 7.02 -18.01 4.08
C PRO A 7 7.58 -16.95 3.13
N ALA A 8 8.59 -17.29 2.32
CA ALA A 8 9.13 -16.41 1.29
C ALA A 8 8.10 -15.97 0.22
N GLN A 9 7.16 -16.85 -0.17
CA GLN A 9 6.13 -16.49 -1.15
C GLN A 9 5.00 -15.67 -0.50
N ALA A 10 4.74 -15.88 0.79
CA ALA A 10 3.82 -15.04 1.57
C ALA A 10 4.38 -13.62 1.75
N GLN A 11 5.67 -13.50 2.11
CA GLN A 11 6.38 -12.23 2.18
C GLN A 11 6.39 -11.50 0.84
N HIS A 12 6.68 -12.19 -0.26
CA HIS A 12 6.66 -11.59 -1.60
C HIS A 12 5.28 -11.02 -1.95
N ARG A 13 4.20 -11.78 -1.72
CA ARG A 13 2.83 -11.30 -1.98
C ARG A 13 2.45 -10.11 -1.09
N ALA A 14 2.85 -10.13 0.18
CA ALA A 14 2.60 -9.02 1.10
C ALA A 14 3.36 -7.76 0.67
N GLN A 15 4.60 -7.92 0.21
CA GLN A 15 5.39 -6.83 -0.36
C GLN A 15 4.76 -6.27 -1.64
N GLU A 16 4.32 -7.12 -2.56
CA GLU A 16 3.61 -6.70 -3.78
C GLU A 16 2.33 -5.92 -3.45
N GLN A 17 1.57 -6.35 -2.44
CA GLN A 17 0.38 -5.63 -1.99
C GLN A 17 0.72 -4.26 -1.42
N ALA A 18 1.82 -4.14 -0.67
CA ALA A 18 2.30 -2.85 -0.16
C ALA A 18 2.71 -1.91 -1.30
N GLU A 19 3.39 -2.42 -2.34
CA GLU A 19 3.77 -1.62 -3.52
C GLU A 19 2.55 -1.14 -4.31
N VAL A 20 1.54 -2.00 -4.50
CA VAL A 20 0.28 -1.64 -5.16
C VAL A 20 -0.46 -0.56 -4.37
N ALA A 21 -0.56 -0.70 -3.04
CA ALA A 21 -1.20 0.30 -2.18
C ALA A 21 -0.48 1.65 -2.24
N TYR A 22 0.86 1.62 -2.23
CA TYR A 22 1.68 2.83 -2.38
C TYR A 22 1.47 3.50 -3.75
N GLY A 23 1.43 2.72 -4.83
CA GLY A 23 1.16 3.23 -6.17
C GLY A 23 -0.20 3.94 -6.28
N ARG A 24 -1.23 3.42 -5.60
CA ARG A 24 -2.56 4.06 -5.53
C ARG A 24 -2.51 5.38 -4.77
N PHE A 25 -1.82 5.42 -3.63
CA PHE A 25 -1.61 6.64 -2.85
C PHE A 25 -0.90 7.73 -3.68
N ILE A 26 0.20 7.37 -4.35
CA ILE A 26 0.96 8.31 -5.19
C ILE A 26 0.11 8.79 -6.37
N ARG A 27 -0.62 7.89 -7.04
CA ARG A 27 -1.52 8.28 -8.12
C ARG A 27 -2.61 9.24 -7.65
N HIS A 28 -3.20 9.00 -6.48
CA HIS A 28 -4.22 9.88 -5.92
C HIS A 28 -3.66 11.27 -5.64
N THR A 29 -2.52 11.36 -4.95
CA THR A 29 -1.88 12.65 -4.63
C THR A 29 -1.46 13.44 -5.87
N GLN A 30 -1.13 12.78 -6.99
CA GLN A 30 -0.86 13.44 -8.26
C GLN A 30 -2.12 13.95 -8.98
N LEU A 31 -3.24 13.20 -8.92
CA LEU A 31 -4.46 13.54 -9.64
C LEU A 31 -5.36 14.51 -8.85
N CYS A 32 -5.43 14.35 -7.54
CA CYS A 32 -6.29 15.13 -6.65
C CYS A 32 -5.82 16.59 -6.60
N ALA A 33 -6.70 17.51 -7.00
CA ALA A 33 -6.40 18.94 -7.04
C ALA A 33 -6.20 19.54 -5.64
N SER A 34 -6.98 19.09 -4.65
CA SER A 34 -6.84 19.51 -3.25
C SER A 34 -5.49 19.05 -2.71
N CYS A 35 -5.20 17.75 -2.86
CA CYS A 35 -3.96 17.18 -2.34
C CYS A 35 -2.69 17.76 -3.01
N ARG A 36 -2.77 18.31 -4.23
CA ARG A 36 -1.68 19.08 -4.86
C ARG A 36 -1.51 20.51 -4.34
N GLN A 37 -2.59 21.15 -3.88
CA GLN A 37 -2.57 22.55 -3.45
C GLN A 37 -2.29 22.70 -1.95
N THR A 38 -2.88 21.83 -1.14
CA THR A 38 -2.82 21.91 0.33
C THR A 38 -1.93 20.84 0.94
N GLY A 39 -1.36 19.94 0.12
CA GLY A 39 -0.67 18.74 0.59
C GLY A 39 -1.64 17.59 0.87
N VAL A 40 -1.09 16.44 1.26
CA VAL A 40 -1.79 15.17 1.44
C VAL A 40 -2.74 15.20 2.65
N ASP A 41 -3.83 15.95 2.53
CA ASP A 41 -4.79 16.24 3.61
C ASP A 41 -6.23 15.82 3.26
N CYS A 42 -6.44 15.27 2.06
CA CYS A 42 -7.74 14.75 1.65
C CYS A 42 -8.01 13.38 2.29
N GLU A 43 -9.27 13.12 2.67
CA GLU A 43 -9.71 11.91 3.38
C GLU A 43 -9.31 10.63 2.62
N ASP A 44 -9.52 10.62 1.30
CA ASP A 44 -9.06 9.55 0.40
C ASP A 44 -7.55 9.27 0.49
N ALA A 45 -6.73 10.33 0.58
CA ALA A 45 -5.29 10.16 0.68
C ALA A 45 -4.88 9.66 2.08
N HIS A 46 -5.64 9.99 3.12
CA HIS A 46 -5.47 9.43 4.45
C HIS A 46 -5.76 7.92 4.45
N ASP A 47 -6.88 7.50 3.87
CA ASP A 47 -7.27 6.10 3.76
C ASP A 47 -6.24 5.29 2.95
N LEU A 48 -5.79 5.83 1.81
CA LEU A 48 -4.77 5.19 0.98
C LEU A 48 -3.42 5.07 1.70
N LYS A 49 -3.05 6.06 2.51
CA LYS A 49 -1.83 6.03 3.33
C LYS A 49 -1.92 5.02 4.46
N THR A 50 -3.09 4.91 5.10
CA THR A 50 -3.37 3.91 6.15
C THR A 50 -3.33 2.50 5.55
N ALA A 51 -4.01 2.26 4.43
CA ALA A 51 -3.98 0.97 3.74
C ALA A 51 -2.56 0.55 3.31
N TRP A 52 -1.74 1.49 2.84
CA TRP A 52 -0.33 1.23 2.55
C TRP A 52 0.46 0.83 3.80
N ARG A 53 0.24 1.53 4.94
CA ARG A 53 0.92 1.20 6.20
C ARG A 53 0.55 -0.18 6.71
N GLU A 54 -0.73 -0.53 6.68
CA GLU A 54 -1.21 -1.86 7.07
C GLU A 54 -0.62 -2.95 6.19
N ALA A 55 -0.61 -2.75 4.87
CA ALA A 55 0.00 -3.69 3.94
C ALA A 55 1.52 -3.84 4.18
N ARG A 56 2.21 -2.75 4.53
CA ARG A 56 3.64 -2.78 4.85
C ARG A 56 3.92 -3.50 6.18
N ASP A 57 3.08 -3.29 7.19
CA ASP A 57 3.19 -3.97 8.49
C ASP A 57 2.96 -5.47 8.34
N ALA A 58 1.94 -5.86 7.55
CA ALA A 58 1.70 -7.25 7.17
C ALA A 58 2.90 -7.86 6.41
N ALA A 59 3.58 -7.09 5.55
CA ALA A 59 4.77 -7.57 4.84
C ALA A 59 6.00 -7.75 5.73
N VAL A 60 6.15 -6.94 6.78
CA VAL A 60 7.26 -7.05 7.76
C VAL A 60 7.03 -8.21 8.73
N THR A 61 5.77 -8.57 8.99
CA THR A 61 5.39 -9.61 9.95
C THR A 61 5.12 -10.99 9.32
N ALA A 62 4.99 -11.07 7.98
CA ALA A 62 4.86 -12.31 7.20
C ALA A 62 6.16 -13.11 7.09
#